data_AF-A0A662VQ69-F1
#
_entry.id   AF-A0A662VQ69-F1
#
_cell.length_a   1.000
_cell.length_b   1.000
_cell.length_c   1.000
_cell.angle_alpha   90.00
_cell.angle_beta   90.00
_cell.angle_gamma   90.00
#
_symmetry.space_group_name_H-M   'P 1'
#
loop_
_entity.id
_entity.type
_entity.pdbx_description
1 polymer ?
#
loop_
_entity_poly.entity_id
_entity_poly.type
_entity_poly.pdbx_seq_one_letter_code
_entity_poly.pdbx_strand_id
1 'polypeptide(L)'
;MVVIATLDGHVIAKASNTIIVPVDGGNISMTITFPELRQIDAVLQIQVDKTDPPVNIEGAVGTHKNIVGNVVGFTIFGVSAGTTLTASGVVLGF
;
A
#
# COMPACT_ATOMS: atom_id res chain seq x y z
N MET A 1 -0.25 -3.25 -11.43
CA MET A 1 0.78 -2.20 -11.33
C MET A 1 0.75 -1.40 -12.62
N VAL A 2 1.09 -0.11 -12.57
CA VAL A 2 1.29 0.74 -13.75
C VAL A 2 2.59 1.52 -13.57
N VAL A 3 3.43 1.57 -14.60
CA VAL A 3 4.58 2.48 -14.68
C VAL A 3 4.07 3.89 -14.99
N ILE A 4 4.38 4.84 -14.11
CA ILE A 4 3.98 6.24 -14.22
C ILE A 4 5.00 7.03 -15.03
N ALA A 5 6.28 6.83 -14.75
CA ALA A 5 7.38 7.55 -15.40
C ALA A 5 8.69 6.79 -15.21
N THR A 6 9.68 7.14 -16.03
CA THR A 6 11.08 6.69 -15.87
C THR A 6 11.96 7.92 -15.70
N LEU A 7 12.86 7.89 -14.71
CA LEU A 7 13.82 8.95 -14.40
C LEU A 7 15.19 8.29 -14.16
N ASP A 8 16.18 8.61 -14.99
CA ASP A 8 17.57 8.17 -14.82
C ASP A 8 17.72 6.67 -14.51
N GLY A 9 17.02 5.82 -15.28
CA GLY A 9 17.05 4.37 -15.12
C GLY A 9 16.18 3.81 -13.98
N HIS A 10 15.56 4.68 -13.17
CA HIS A 10 14.58 4.31 -12.17
C HIS A 10 13.17 4.49 -12.71
N VAL A 11 12.25 3.68 -12.20
CA VAL A 11 10.85 3.61 -12.57
C VAL A 11 10.02 4.11 -11.39
N ILE A 12 9.13 5.06 -11.65
CA ILE A 12 8.05 5.41 -10.75
C ILE A 12 6.88 4.48 -11.07
N ALA A 13 6.48 3.66 -10.10
CA ALA A 13 5.43 2.67 -10.27
C ALA A 13 4.30 2.90 -9.27
N LYS A 14 3.06 2.62 -9.70
CA LYS A 14 1.88 2.54 -8.83
C LYS A 14 1.33 1.13 -8.81
N ALA A 15 1.03 0.62 -7.63
CA ALA A 15 0.31 -0.64 -7.44
C ALA A 15 -0.70 -0.48 -6.31
N SER A 16 -1.67 -1.39 -6.28
CA SER A 16 -2.68 -1.45 -5.23
C SER A 16 -2.87 -2.89 -4.76
N ASN A 17 -3.41 -3.02 -3.56
CA ASN A 17 -3.88 -4.28 -3.03
C ASN A 17 -5.23 -4.08 -2.34
N THR A 18 -6.07 -5.12 -2.39
CA THR A 18 -7.38 -5.14 -1.75
C THR A 18 -7.45 -6.34 -0.81
N ILE A 19 -7.88 -6.10 0.42
CA ILE A 19 -8.09 -7.15 1.43
C ILE A 19 -9.45 -6.99 2.08
N ILE A 20 -9.92 -8.06 2.70
CA ILE A 20 -11.03 -7.99 3.66
C ILE A 20 -10.41 -7.94 5.05
N VAL A 21 -10.77 -6.91 5.81
CA VAL A 21 -10.31 -6.75 7.19
C VAL A 21 -10.86 -7.89 8.05
N PRO A 22 -10.00 -8.64 8.77
CA PRO A 22 -10.42 -9.75 9.62
C PRO A 22 -11.44 -9.33 10.68
N VAL A 23 -12.14 -10.33 11.25
CA VAL A 23 -13.22 -10.13 12.23
C VAL A 23 -12.82 -9.36 13.49
N ASP A 24 -11.54 -9.35 13.83
CA ASP A 24 -11.03 -8.61 15.00
C ASP A 24 -10.80 -7.12 14.74
N GLY A 25 -10.76 -6.69 13.46
CA GLY A 25 -10.54 -5.30 13.07
C GLY A 25 -9.22 -4.70 13.58
N GLY A 26 -9.18 -3.38 13.72
CA GLY A 26 -8.10 -2.65 14.38
C GLY A 26 -6.96 -2.23 13.45
N ASN A 27 -5.72 -2.58 13.82
CA ASN A 27 -4.52 -2.22 13.07
C ASN A 27 -4.20 -3.31 12.05
N ILE A 28 -4.15 -2.93 10.78
CA ILE A 28 -4.08 -3.87 9.68
C ILE A 28 -2.76 -3.72 8.95
N SER A 29 -1.99 -4.80 8.93
CA SER A 29 -0.78 -4.92 8.13
C SER A 29 -1.16 -5.30 6.70
N MET A 30 -0.71 -4.50 5.74
CA MET A 30 -0.91 -4.72 4.32
C MET A 30 0.43 -4.76 3.61
N THR A 31 0.45 -5.48 2.49
CA THR A 31 1.56 -5.49 1.54
C THR A 31 1.08 -5.09 0.16
N ILE A 32 1.92 -4.38 -0.59
CA ILE A 32 1.72 -4.10 -2.01
C ILE A 32 2.99 -4.54 -2.74
N THR A 33 2.82 -5.41 -3.73
CA THR A 33 3.91 -5.92 -4.57
C THR A 33 3.96 -5.13 -5.88
N PHE A 34 5.18 -4.77 -6.30
CA PHE A 34 5.47 -4.07 -7.54
C PHE A 34 6.24 -5.02 -8.48
N PRO A 35 5.55 -5.92 -9.20
CA PRO A 35 6.16 -7.08 -9.85
C PRO A 35 7.18 -6.74 -10.94
N GLU A 36 7.08 -5.55 -11.54
CA GLU A 36 8.00 -5.12 -12.61
C GLU A 36 9.28 -4.48 -12.06
N LEU A 37 9.32 -4.19 -10.76
CA LEU A 37 10.54 -3.76 -10.07
C LEU A 37 11.24 -4.97 -9.48
N ARG A 38 12.56 -5.00 -9.55
CA ARG A 38 13.42 -5.92 -8.80
C ARG A 38 13.68 -5.39 -7.39
N GLN A 39 13.82 -4.08 -7.27
CA GLN A 39 14.10 -3.40 -6.02
C GLN A 39 13.32 -2.08 -5.94
N ILE A 40 12.86 -1.74 -4.74
CA ILE A 40 12.27 -0.44 -4.41
C ILE A 40 13.29 0.34 -3.57
N ASP A 41 13.63 1.54 -4.02
CA ASP A 41 14.54 2.43 -3.32
C ASP A 41 13.79 3.38 -2.39
N ALA A 42 12.60 3.83 -2.80
CA ALA A 42 11.79 4.73 -1.99
C ALA A 42 10.29 4.54 -2.21
N VAL A 43 9.53 4.71 -1.12
CA VAL A 43 8.06 4.87 -1.16
C VAL A 43 7.75 6.35 -1.20
N LEU A 44 7.12 6.80 -2.29
CA LEU A 44 6.73 8.19 -2.50
C LEU A 44 5.39 8.50 -1.82
N GLN A 45 4.44 7.56 -1.86
CA GLN A 45 3.11 7.73 -1.27
C GLN A 45 2.47 6.39 -0.95
N ILE A 46 1.69 6.35 0.13
CA ILE A 46 0.72 5.28 0.43
C ILE A 46 -0.61 5.97 0.73
N GLN A 47 -1.71 5.45 0.19
CA GLN A 47 -3.05 5.96 0.44
C GLN A 47 -4.08 4.84 0.49
N VAL A 48 -5.18 5.09 1.21
CA VAL A 48 -6.40 4.26 1.13
C VAL A 48 -7.26 4.82 0.01
N ASP A 49 -7.54 4.01 -1.00
CA ASP A 49 -8.32 4.41 -2.18
C ASP A 49 -9.83 4.21 -1.96
N LYS A 50 -10.21 3.12 -1.28
CA LYS A 50 -11.61 2.75 -1.08
C LYS A 50 -11.80 1.88 0.17
N THR A 51 -12.91 2.09 0.85
CA THR A 51 -13.46 1.19 1.87
C THR A 51 -14.90 0.80 1.52
N ASP A 52 -15.29 -0.44 1.80
CA ASP A 52 -16.64 -0.96 1.59
C ASP A 52 -17.05 -1.92 2.72
N PRO A 53 -18.03 -1.57 3.59
CA PRO A 53 -18.76 -0.30 3.60
C PRO A 53 -17.83 0.90 3.84
N PRO A 54 -18.27 2.14 3.52
CA PRO A 54 -17.48 3.32 3.83
C PRO A 54 -17.21 3.41 5.33
N VAL A 55 -15.93 3.38 5.70
CA VAL A 55 -15.46 3.58 7.07
C VAL A 55 -14.44 4.70 7.13
N ASN A 56 -14.42 5.40 8.27
CA ASN A 56 -13.36 6.36 8.57
C ASN A 56 -12.13 5.60 9.06
N ILE A 57 -10.97 5.94 8.51
CA ILE A 57 -9.69 5.45 9.02
C ILE A 57 -9.32 6.35 10.21
N GLU A 58 -9.33 5.80 11.42
CA GLU A 58 -9.17 6.59 12.65
C GLU A 58 -7.72 6.99 12.93
N GLY A 59 -6.75 6.41 12.22
CA GLY A 59 -5.33 6.65 12.44
C GLY A 59 -4.51 6.90 11.18
N ALA A 60 -3.19 6.76 11.33
CA ALA A 60 -2.25 7.04 10.26
C ALA A 60 -2.27 5.94 9.19
N VAL A 61 -2.10 6.36 7.93
CA VAL A 61 -1.97 5.46 6.76
C VAL A 61 -0.51 5.37 6.35
N GLY A 62 -0.02 4.16 6.08
CA GLY A 62 1.32 3.96 5.54
C GLY A 62 2.45 4.13 6.57
N THR A 63 2.14 4.00 7.86
CA THR A 63 3.15 3.99 8.94
C THR A 63 3.68 2.58 9.18
N HIS A 64 4.78 2.47 9.95
CA HIS A 64 5.49 1.20 10.15
C HIS A 64 5.85 0.52 8.81
N LYS A 65 6.23 1.34 7.82
CA LYS A 65 6.56 0.88 6.48
C LYS A 65 7.86 0.08 6.48
N ASN A 66 7.87 -1.01 5.73
CA ASN A 66 9.05 -1.84 5.47
C ASN A 66 9.12 -2.17 3.98
N ILE A 67 10.33 -2.16 3.42
CA ILE A 67 10.56 -2.47 2.01
C ILE A 67 11.46 -3.70 1.96
N VAL A 68 11.01 -4.74 1.25
CA VAL A 68 11.79 -5.97 1.03
C VAL A 68 11.71 -6.32 -0.45
N GLY A 69 12.82 -6.11 -1.16
CA GLY A 69 12.86 -6.28 -2.62
C GLY A 69 11.86 -5.35 -3.30
N ASN A 70 10.84 -5.93 -3.93
CA ASN A 70 9.77 -5.22 -4.63
C ASN A 70 8.43 -5.21 -3.90
N VAL A 71 8.46 -5.46 -2.59
CA VAL A 71 7.27 -5.48 -1.73
C VAL A 71 7.37 -4.36 -0.71
N VAL A 72 6.30 -3.57 -0.60
CA VAL A 72 6.12 -2.59 0.48
C VAL A 72 5.11 -3.15 1.46
N GLY A 73 5.54 -3.41 2.70
CA GLY A 73 4.67 -3.65 3.84
C GLY A 73 4.39 -2.34 4.58
N PHE A 74 3.19 -2.16 5.11
CA PHE A 74 2.82 -1.01 5.94
C PHE A 74 1.60 -1.32 6.81
N THR A 75 1.31 -0.45 7.77
CA THR A 75 0.15 -0.56 8.65
C THR A 75 -0.86 0.56 8.38
N ILE A 76 -2.15 0.21 8.42
CA ILE A 76 -3.27 1.13 8.48
C ILE A 76 -3.92 0.99 9.86
N PHE A 77 -4.13 2.11 10.54
CA PHE A 77 -4.66 2.15 11.90
C PHE A 77 -6.16 2.44 11.92
N GLY A 78 -6.90 1.70 12.75
CA GLY A 78 -8.33 1.95 13.00
C GLY A 78 -9.23 1.60 11.83
N VAL A 79 -9.23 0.33 11.40
CA VAL A 79 -10.15 -0.17 10.37
C VAL A 79 -11.14 -1.16 10.97
N SER A 80 -12.43 -0.95 10.70
CA SER A 80 -13.50 -1.83 11.19
C SER A 80 -13.45 -3.21 10.54
N ALA A 81 -13.77 -4.23 11.32
CA ALA A 81 -13.89 -5.61 10.87
C ALA A 81 -14.89 -5.76 9.71
N GLY A 82 -14.60 -6.66 8.77
CA GLY A 82 -15.47 -6.94 7.62
C GLY A 82 -15.43 -5.88 6.52
N THR A 83 -14.64 -4.81 6.68
CA THR A 83 -14.45 -3.80 5.64
C THR A 83 -13.57 -4.36 4.52
N THR A 84 -14.02 -4.22 3.28
CA THR A 84 -13.15 -4.39 2.10
C THR A 84 -12.33 -3.12 1.93
N LEU A 85 -11.01 -3.24 2.04
CA LEU A 85 -10.05 -2.14 2.06
C LEU A 85 -9.15 -2.23 0.82
N THR A 86 -9.13 -1.17 0.01
CA THR A 86 -8.19 -1.02 -1.10
C THR A 86 -7.21 0.10 -0.78
N ALA A 87 -5.92 -0.20 -0.84
CA ALA A 87 -4.84 0.76 -0.67
C ALA A 87 -3.88 0.72 -1.86
N SER A 88 -3.33 1.88 -2.21
CA SER A 88 -2.30 1.99 -3.24
C SER A 88 -1.02 2.61 -2.71
N GLY A 89 0.08 2.22 -3.35
CA GLY A 89 1.40 2.76 -3.13
C GLY A 89 1.98 3.29 -4.43
N VAL A 90 2.72 4.39 -4.32
CA VAL A 90 3.59 4.92 -5.38
C VAL A 90 5.02 4.80 -4.90
N VAL A 91 5.88 4.21 -5.72
CA VAL A 91 7.28 3.92 -5.38
C VAL A 91 8.21 4.33 -6.50
N LEU A 92 9.48 4.50 -6.14
CA LEU A 92 10.61 4.63 -7.04
C LEU A 92 11.51 3.40 -6.87
N GLY A 93 11.92 2.77 -7.97
CA GLY A 93 12.79 1.60 -7.96
C GLY A 93 13.25 1.20 -9.36
N PHE A 94 13.77 -0.02 -9.54
CA PHE A 94 14.22 -0.55 -10.83
C PHE A 94 14.08 -2.08 -10.90
#